data_AF-A0A6G3XAK7-F1
#
_entry.id   AF-A0A6G3XAK7-F1
#
_cell.length_a   1.000
_cell.length_b   1.000
_cell.length_c   1.000
_cell.angle_alpha   90.00
_cell.angle_beta   90.00
_cell.angle_gamma   90.00
#
_symmetry.space_group_name_H-M   'P 1'
#
loop_
_entity.id
_entity.type
_entity.pdbx_description
1 polymer ?
#
loop_
_entity_poly.entity_id
_entity_poly.type
_entity_poly.pdbx_seq_one_letter_code
_entity_poly.pdbx_strand_id
1 'polypeptide(L)' 'EEQKQRHLPPVARGETLWCQGYSEPGAGSDLAGVRTAAVPDGAGGYAVTGQKIWTSLALDADWCFVLARTDPGS' A
#
# COMPACT_ATOMS: atom_id res chain seq x y z
N GLU A 1 -9.25 -5.99 -14.89
CA GLU A 1 -10.04 -7.20 -14.56
C GLU A 1 -9.20 -8.30 -13.93
N GLU A 2 -8.02 -8.61 -14.47
CA GLU A 2 -7.09 -9.62 -13.93
C GLU A 2 -6.84 -9.50 -12.41
N GLN A 3 -6.53 -8.31 -11.90
CA GLN A 3 -6.32 -8.09 -10.47
C GLN A 3 -7.56 -8.45 -9.62
N LYS A 4 -8.77 -8.11 -10.09
CA LYS A 4 -10.00 -8.45 -9.38
C LYS A 4 -10.19 -9.96 -9.31
N GLN A 5 -10.00 -10.64 -10.44
CA GLN A 5 -10.11 -12.10 -10.51
C GLN A 5 -9.09 -12.80 -9.63
N ARG A 6 -7.86 -12.26 -9.53
CA ARG A 6 -6.81 -12.79 -8.65
C ARG A 6 -7.09 -12.58 -7.17
N HIS A 7 -7.51 -11.38 -6.77
CA HIS A 7 -7.51 -10.98 -5.35
C HIS A 7 -8.88 -11.03 -4.69
N LEU A 8 -9.99 -10.72 -5.38
CA LEU A 8 -11.29 -10.63 -4.73
C LEU A 8 -11.83 -11.98 -4.22
N PRO A 9 -11.74 -13.10 -4.96
CA PRO A 9 -12.28 -14.37 -4.47
C PRO A 9 -11.59 -14.89 -3.19
N PRO A 10 -10.24 -14.91 -3.07
CA PRO A 10 -9.57 -15.30 -1.83
C PRO A 10 -9.86 -14.37 -0.64
N VAL A 11 -9.93 -13.05 -0.88
CA VAL A 11 -10.34 -12.07 0.15
C VAL A 11 -11.76 -12.36 0.64
N ALA A 12 -12.71 -12.61 -0.26
CA ALA A 12 -14.10 -12.92 0.10
C ALA A 12 -14.24 -14.24 0.88
N ARG A 13 -13.33 -15.19 0.68
CA ARG A 13 -13.28 -16.46 1.43
C ARG A 13 -12.49 -16.39 2.74
N GLY A 14 -11.81 -15.26 3.02
CA GLY A 14 -10.94 -15.11 4.18
C GLY A 14 -9.63 -15.91 4.08
N GLU A 15 -9.23 -16.31 2.88
CA GLU A 15 -8.00 -17.08 2.64
C GLU A 15 -6.76 -16.20 2.56
N THR A 16 -6.93 -14.90 2.29
CA THR A 16 -5.83 -13.93 2.31
C THR A 16 -6.23 -12.70 3.11
N LEU A 17 -5.34 -12.22 3.95
CA LEU A 17 -5.51 -11.02 4.74
C LEU A 17 -4.82 -9.82 4.08
N TRP A 18 -5.50 -8.68 4.12
CA TRP A 18 -4.99 -7.41 3.63
C TRP A 18 -4.92 -6.42 4.78
N CYS A 19 -3.82 -5.66 4.81
CA CYS A 19 -3.69 -4.50 5.67
C CYS A 19 -3.63 -3.21 4.84
N GLN A 20 -3.77 -2.07 5.51
CA GLN A 20 -3.77 -0.75 4.87
C GLN A 20 -2.59 0.08 5.36
N GLY A 21 -1.62 0.32 4.47
CA GLY A 21 -0.45 1.16 4.71
C GLY A 21 -0.68 2.59 4.24
N TYR A 22 -1.58 3.32 4.91
CA TYR A 22 -1.90 4.71 4.55
C TYR A 22 -1.18 5.71 5.45
N SER A 23 -1.47 5.67 6.75
CA SER A 23 -0.94 6.60 7.74
C SER A 23 0.58 6.53 7.85
N GLU A 24 1.19 7.70 8.03
CA GLU A 24 2.63 7.93 8.23
C GLU A 24 2.83 8.75 9.51
N PRO A 25 4.02 8.75 10.13
CA PRO A 25 4.28 9.55 11.33
C PRO A 25 3.96 11.05 11.18
N GLY A 26 4.06 11.59 9.96
CA GLY A 26 3.75 12.98 9.63
C GLY A 26 2.43 13.22 8.87
N ALA A 27 1.66 12.16 8.58
CA ALA A 27 0.46 12.26 7.74
C ALA A 27 -0.57 11.18 8.13
N GLY A 28 -1.66 11.58 8.78
CA GLY A 28 -2.78 10.72 9.16
C GLY A 28 -4.06 11.13 8.43
N SER A 29 -4.81 12.06 9.04
CA SER A 29 -6.03 12.61 8.43
C SER A 29 -5.76 13.39 7.14
N ASP A 30 -4.60 14.05 7.05
CA ASP A 30 -4.13 14.68 5.82
C ASP A 30 -3.41 13.64 4.94
N LEU A 31 -4.18 12.85 4.19
CA LEU A 31 -3.62 11.86 3.26
C LEU A 31 -2.89 12.48 2.08
N ALA A 32 -3.13 13.77 1.76
CA ALA A 32 -2.29 14.48 0.80
C ALA A 32 -0.90 14.78 1.39
N GLY A 33 -0.72 14.73 2.71
CA GLY A 33 0.58 14.93 3.34
C GLY A 33 1.56 13.75 3.26
N VAL A 34 1.18 12.59 2.71
CA VAL A 34 2.04 11.39 2.67
C VAL A 34 3.33 11.64 1.88
N ARG A 35 4.41 10.96 2.27
CA ARG A 35 5.75 11.12 1.69
C ARG A 35 6.36 9.82 1.18
N THR A 36 5.76 8.65 1.49
CA THR A 36 6.21 7.37 0.91
C THR A 36 6.26 7.51 -0.62
N ALA A 37 7.41 7.22 -1.20
CA ALA A 37 7.65 7.37 -2.63
C ALA A 37 7.65 6.00 -3.32
N ALA A 38 7.10 5.95 -4.53
CA ALA A 38 7.14 4.81 -5.44
C ALA A 38 7.81 5.27 -6.74
N VAL A 39 9.04 4.85 -6.97
CA VAL A 39 9.85 5.23 -8.14
C VAL A 39 9.92 4.05 -9.11
N PRO A 40 9.69 4.21 -10.42
CA PRO A 40 9.82 3.12 -11.38
C PRO A 40 11.18 2.43 -11.27
N ASP A 41 11.18 1.10 -11.23
CA ASP A 41 12.41 0.30 -11.02
C ASP A 41 13.11 -0.12 -12.33
N GLY A 42 12.51 0.17 -13.48
CA GLY A 42 13.01 -0.22 -14.80
C GLY A 42 12.70 -1.67 -15.22
N ALA A 43 12.11 -2.48 -14.32
CA ALA A 43 11.71 -3.87 -14.56
C ALA A 43 10.18 -4.03 -14.76
N GLY A 44 9.45 -2.92 -14.82
CA GLY A 44 7.99 -2.90 -14.95
C GLY A 44 7.25 -2.76 -13.62
N GLY A 45 7.96 -2.41 -12.53
CA GLY A 45 7.41 -2.17 -11.20
C GLY A 45 7.85 -0.83 -10.61
N TYR A 46 7.72 -0.72 -9.29
CA TYR A 46 8.12 0.44 -8.51
C TYR A 46 8.96 0.00 -7.30
N ALA A 47 10.06 0.69 -7.05
CA ALA A 47 10.75 0.67 -5.78
C ALA A 47 10.05 1.61 -4.80
N VAL A 48 9.54 1.07 -3.70
CA VAL A 48 8.77 1.81 -2.69
C VAL A 48 9.61 2.07 -1.45
N THR A 49 9.76 3.34 -1.04
CA THR A 49 10.52 3.75 0.14
C THR A 49 9.69 4.70 1.01
N GLY A 50 9.54 4.38 2.30
CA GLY A 50 8.82 5.22 3.25
C GLY A 50 8.54 4.49 4.57
N GLN A 51 7.78 5.14 5.45
CA GLN A 51 7.36 4.57 6.73
C GLN A 51 5.84 4.69 6.87
N LYS A 52 5.19 3.54 7.12
CA LYS A 52 3.78 3.47 7.50
C LYS A 52 3.64 3.17 8.99
N ILE A 53 2.58 3.68 9.59
CA ILE A 53 2.26 3.49 11.02
C ILE A 53 0.75 3.29 11.20
N TRP A 54 0.35 2.68 12.31
CA TRP A 54 -1.05 2.35 12.62
C TRP A 54 -1.70 1.38 11.62
N THR A 55 -0.90 0.60 10.91
CA THR A 55 -1.34 -0.45 9.99
C THR A 55 -1.90 -1.64 10.78
N SER A 56 -3.21 -1.69 10.95
CA SER A 56 -3.87 -2.83 11.59
C SER A 56 -3.66 -4.12 10.80
N LEU A 57 -3.45 -5.23 11.51
CA LEU A 57 -3.17 -6.57 10.94
C LEU A 57 -1.87 -6.67 10.12
N ALA A 58 -0.96 -5.69 10.20
CA ALA A 58 0.28 -5.70 9.41
C ALA A 58 1.13 -6.98 9.60
N LEU A 59 1.08 -7.59 10.78
CA LEU A 59 1.84 -8.79 11.09
C LEU A 59 1.21 -10.07 10.54
N ASP A 60 -0.10 -10.05 10.28
CA ASP A 60 -0.88 -11.21 9.83
C ASP A 60 -1.25 -11.13 8.35
N ALA A 61 -1.11 -9.96 7.72
CA ALA A 61 -1.55 -9.73 6.35
C ALA A 61 -0.58 -10.29 5.29
N ASP A 62 -1.14 -10.92 4.27
CA ASP A 62 -0.40 -11.36 3.08
C ASP A 62 -0.10 -10.20 2.13
N TRP A 63 -0.97 -9.18 2.15
CA TRP A 63 -0.91 -8.03 1.25
C TRP A 63 -1.09 -6.70 1.99
N CYS A 64 -0.53 -5.64 1.43
CA CYS A 64 -0.70 -4.28 1.92
C CYS A 64 -1.16 -3.35 0.80
N PHE A 65 -2.27 -2.65 1.02
CA PHE A 65 -2.62 -1.49 0.20
C PHE A 65 -1.74 -0.31 0.61
N VAL A 66 -0.72 -0.03 -0.18
CA VAL A 66 0.22 1.08 0.07
C VAL A 66 -0.22 2.31 -0.72
N LEU A 67 -0.42 3.43 -0.02
CA LEU A 67 -0.52 4.75 -0.66
C LEU A 67 0.88 5.36 -0.75
N ALA A 68 1.33 5.68 -1.96
CA ALA A 68 2.64 6.26 -2.23
C ALA A 68 2.57 7.29 -3.36
N ARG A 69 3.51 8.24 -3.35
CA ARG A 69 3.67 9.26 -4.38
C ARG A 69 4.55 8.75 -5.50
N THR A 70 4.09 8.91 -6.74
CA THR A 70 4.83 8.52 -7.95
C THR A 70 5.48 9.71 -8.65
N ASP A 71 5.09 10.93 -8.32
CA ASP A 71 5.62 12.18 -8.89
C ASP A 71 6.34 13.01 -7.80
N PRO A 72 7.63 13.36 -7.98
CA PRO A 72 8.37 14.17 -7.01
C PRO A 72 7.72 15.52 -6.73
N GLY A 73 7.44 15.81 -5.45
CA GLY A 73 6.87 17.10 -5.02
C GLY A 73 5.37 17.24 -5.20
N SER A 74 4.68 16.19 -5.67
CA SER A 74 3.22 16.10 -5.62
C SER A 74 2.68 16.21 -4.20
#